data_AF-A0A1Q9PB36-F1
#
_entry.id   AF-A0A1Q9PB36-F1
#
_cell.length_a   1.000
_cell.length_b   1.000
_cell.length_c   1.000
_cell.angle_alpha   90.00
_cell.angle_beta   90.00
_cell.angle_gamma   90.00
#
_symmetry.space_group_name_H-M   'P 1'
#
loop_
_entity.id
_entity.type
_entity.pdbx_description
1 polymer ?
#
loop_
_entity_poly.entity_id
_entity_poly.type
_entity_poly.pdbx_seq_one_letter_code
_entity_poly.pdbx_strand_id
1 'polypeptide(L)' 'MMKPSRWQLVDGQVYRLVDILHSKRNAEILAKSLEDNCAVAIIPTEDGRWAVYWRPKTGTLCPYGVV' A
#
# COMPACT_ATOMS: atom_id res chain seq x y z
N MET A 1 -11.24 -10.94 -4.73
CA MET A 1 -11.22 -9.55 -4.23
C MET A 1 -11.28 -9.61 -2.72
N MET A 2 -10.70 -8.64 -2.00
CA MET A 2 -10.59 -8.67 -0.53
C MET A 2 -11.25 -7.46 0.12
N LYS A 3 -11.67 -7.60 1.39
CA LYS A 3 -11.98 -6.47 2.26
C LYS A 3 -10.69 -5.83 2.77
N PRO A 4 -10.51 -4.51 2.63
CA PRO A 4 -9.29 -3.85 3.08
C PRO A 4 -9.20 -3.89 4.61
N SER A 5 -8.08 -4.41 5.10
CA SER A 5 -7.67 -4.37 6.51
C SER A 5 -6.56 -3.35 6.72
N ARG A 6 -6.36 -2.91 7.96
CA ARG A 6 -5.24 -2.02 8.34
C ARG A 6 -3.87 -2.61 7.97
N TRP A 7 -3.76 -3.94 7.99
CA TRP A 7 -2.54 -4.69 7.71
C TRP A 7 -2.83 -5.78 6.68
N GLN A 8 -1.91 -6.00 5.75
CA GLN A 8 -2.04 -7.00 4.70
C GLN A 8 -0.77 -7.81 4.56
N LEU A 9 -0.90 -9.13 4.45
CA LEU A 9 0.20 -10.02 4.08
C LEU A 9 0.29 -10.08 2.55
N VAL A 10 1.44 -9.68 2.01
CA VAL A 10 1.76 -9.74 0.57
C VAL A 10 3.12 -10.43 0.45
N ASP A 11 3.18 -11.56 -0.24
CA ASP A 11 4.40 -12.36 -0.44
C ASP A 11 5.19 -12.63 0.85
N GLY A 12 4.47 -12.99 1.93
CA GLY A 12 5.05 -13.30 3.24
C GLY A 12 5.54 -12.07 4.03
N GLN A 13 5.30 -10.86 3.54
CA GLN A 13 5.67 -9.59 4.17
C GLN A 13 4.42 -8.83 4.61
N VAL A 14 4.50 -8.17 5.77
CA VAL A 14 3.38 -7.36 6.29
C VAL A 14 3.49 -5.94 5.76
N TYR A 15 2.40 -5.45 5.18
CA TYR A 15 2.23 -4.08 4.72
C TYR A 15 1.10 -3.41 5.49
N ARG A 16 1.20 -2.09 5.66
CA ARG A 16 0.20 -1.23 6.28
C ARG A 16 -0.63 -0.52 5.23
N LEU A 17 -1.93 -0.39 5.47
CA LEU A 17 -2.80 0.43 4.62
C LEU A 17 -2.38 1.90 4.69
N VAL A 18 -2.16 2.52 3.52
CA VAL A 18 -2.03 3.97 3.34
C VAL A 18 -3.42 4.58 3.18
N ASP A 19 -4.13 4.15 2.14
CA ASP A 19 -5.38 4.74 1.68
C ASP A 19 -6.16 3.79 0.76
N ILE A 20 -7.44 4.07 0.52
CA ILE A 20 -8.34 3.35 -0.38
C ILE A 20 -8.93 4.34 -1.39
N LEU A 21 -8.57 4.17 -2.66
CA LEU A 21 -8.84 5.13 -3.72
C LEU A 21 -9.84 4.58 -4.75
N HIS A 22 -10.73 5.44 -5.25
CA HIS A 22 -11.74 5.05 -6.24
C HIS A 22 -11.17 4.80 -7.65
N SER A 23 -9.93 5.20 -7.91
CA SER A 23 -9.29 5.11 -9.22
C SER A 23 -7.97 4.38 -9.12
N LYS A 24 -7.77 3.39 -10.00
CA LYS A 24 -6.49 2.68 -10.14
C LYS A 24 -5.35 3.66 -10.42
N ARG A 25 -5.60 4.66 -11.28
CA ARG A 25 -4.62 5.69 -11.64
C ARG A 25 -4.18 6.50 -10.42
N ASN A 26 -5.11 6.87 -9.54
CA ASN A 26 -4.76 7.60 -8.32
C ASN A 26 -3.95 6.71 -7.36
N ALA A 27 -4.28 5.42 -7.28
CA ALA A 27 -3.52 4.45 -6.50
C ALA A 27 -2.09 4.27 -7.04
N GLU A 28 -1.91 4.24 -8.35
CA GLU A 28 -0.59 4.20 -9.00
C GLU A 28 0.22 5.47 -8.74
N ILE A 29 -0.41 6.66 -8.81
CA ILE A 29 0.26 7.93 -8.47
C ILE A 29 0.72 7.95 -7.01
N LEU A 30 -0.14 7.52 -6.08
CA LEU A 30 0.21 7.42 -4.66
C LEU A 30 1.30 6.37 -4.42
N ALA A 31 1.23 5.23 -5.09
CA ALA A 31 2.29 4.23 -4.97
C ALA A 31 3.64 4.79 -5.45
N LYS A 32 3.62 5.53 -6.57
CA LYS A 32 4.83 6.11 -7.14
C LYS A 32 5.51 7.12 -6.21
N SER A 33 4.75 7.90 -5.45
CA SER A 33 5.31 8.84 -4.48
C SER A 33 5.94 8.17 -3.25
N LEU A 34 5.67 6.88 -3.03
CA LEU A 34 6.18 6.11 -1.91
C LEU A 34 7.31 5.15 -2.30
N GLU A 35 7.41 4.79 -3.58
CA GLU A 35 8.34 3.79 -4.12
C GLU A 35 9.81 4.10 -3.82
N ASP A 36 10.20 5.35 -3.61
CA ASP A 36 11.59 5.71 -3.30
C ASP A 36 12.04 5.05 -1.98
N ASN A 37 11.23 5.20 -0.93
CA ASN A 37 11.56 4.79 0.44
C ASN A 37 10.85 3.50 0.89
N CYS A 38 9.76 3.12 0.21
CA CYS A 38 8.86 2.06 0.63
C CYS A 38 8.72 0.99 -0.45
N ALA A 39 8.48 -0.26 -0.02
CA ALA A 39 7.81 -1.22 -0.90
C ALA A 39 6.31 -0.98 -0.83
N VAL A 40 5.63 -1.02 -1.97
CA VAL A 40 4.20 -0.70 -2.09
C VAL A 40 3.47 -1.85 -2.77
N ALA A 41 2.24 -2.11 -2.34
CA ALA A 41 1.32 -3.04 -2.99
C ALA A 41 -0.02 -2.34 -3.25
N ILE A 42 -0.56 -2.53 -4.46
CA ILE A 42 -1.88 -2.02 -4.84
C ILE A 42 -2.81 -3.22 -5.00
N ILE A 43 -3.90 -3.27 -4.25
CA ILE A 43 -4.81 -4.42 -4.22
C ILE A 43 -6.25 -3.96 -4.51
N PRO A 44 -6.95 -4.57 -5.47
CA PRO A 44 -8.35 -4.28 -5.72
C PRO A 44 -9.23 -4.82 -4.58
N THR A 45 -10.15 -3.99 -4.12
CA THR A 45 -11.11 -4.30 -3.07
C THR A 45 -12.43 -4.81 -3.66
N GLU A 46 -13.27 -5.45 -2.84
CA GLU A 46 -14.57 -6.00 -3.26
C GLU A 46 -15.55 -4.94 -3.79
N ASP A 47 -15.44 -3.70 -3.33
CA ASP A 47 -16.32 -2.60 -3.76
C ASP A 47 -15.79 -1.83 -4.99
N GLY A 48 -14.79 -2.38 -5.67
CA GLY A 48 -14.21 -1.80 -6.89
C GLY A 48 -13.21 -0.67 -6.65
N ARG A 49 -12.88 -0.34 -5.40
CA ARG A 49 -11.79 0.59 -5.05
C ARG A 49 -10.43 -0.11 -5.01
N TRP A 50 -9.37 0.68 -4.85
CA TRP A 50 -7.98 0.25 -4.87
C TRP A 50 -7.30 0.63 -3.56
N ALA A 51 -6.94 -0.37 -2.77
CA ALA A 51 -6.21 -0.17 -1.52
C ALA A 51 -4.70 -0.11 -1.79
N VAL A 52 -4.04 0.93 -1.28
CA VAL A 52 -2.59 1.11 -1.37
C VAL A 52 -1.98 0.75 -0.02
N TYR A 53 -1.05 -0.20 -0.05
CA TYR A 53 -0.37 -0.73 1.10
C TYR A 53 1.13 -0.43 1.02
N TRP A 54 1.79 -0.17 2.15
CA TRP A 54 3.21 0.17 2.19
C TRP A 54 3.95 -0.59 3.28
N ARG A 55 5.26 -0.74 3.11
CA ARG A 55 6.20 -1.11 4.17
C ARG A 55 7.56 -0.43 3.95
N PRO A 56 8.36 -0.22 5.01
CA PRO A 56 9.73 0.24 4.87
C PRO A 56 10.56 -0.73 4.03
N LYS A 57 11.41 -0.20 3.15
CA LYS A 57 12.55 -0.97 2.65
C LYS A 57 13.57 -1.10 3.79
N THR A 58 14.31 -2.20 3.81
CA THR A 58 15.33 -2.45 4.84
C THR A 58 16.31 -1.27 4.91
N GLY A 59 16.47 -0.68 6.10
CA GLY A 59 17.40 0.44 6.31
C GLY A 59 16.91 1.82 5.86
N THR A 60 15.63 1.96 5.46
CA THR A 60 15.06 3.25 5.02
C THR A 60 13.80 3.59 5.83
N LEU A 61 13.64 4.87 6.18
CA LEU A 61 12.42 5.37 6.80
C LEU A 61 11.41 5.76 5.71
N CYS A 62 10.21 5.21 5.79
CA CYS A 62 9.08 5.68 4.99
C CYS A 62 8.49 6.95 5.59
N PRO A 63 7.83 7.81 4.78
CA PRO A 63 7.20 9.04 5.28
C PRO A 63 6.13 8.79 6.35
N TYR A 64 5.63 7.55 6.45
CA TYR A 64 4.65 7.12 7.44
C TYR A 64 5.24 6.38 8.65
N GLY A 65 6.58 6.37 8.81
CA GLY A 65 7.29 5.83 9.97
C GLY A 65 7.72 4.35 9.83
N VAL A 66 7.79 3.65 10.97
CA VAL A 66 8.02 2.20 11.05
C VAL A 66 6.69 1.48 11.18
N VAL A 67 6.57 0.30 10.55
CA VAL A 67 5.39 -0.57 10.60
C VAL A 67 5.37 -1.35 11.92
#